data_AF-A0A1M6ERS5-F1
#
_entry.id   AF-A0A1M6ERS5-F1
#
_cell.length_a   1.000
_cell.length_b   1.000
_cell.length_c   1.000
_cell.angle_alpha   90.00
_cell.angle_beta   90.00
_cell.angle_gamma   90.00
#
_symmetry.space_group_name_H-M   'P 1'
#
loop_
_entity.id
_entity.type
_entity.pdbx_description
1 polymer ?
#
loop_
_entity_poly.entity_id
_entity_poly.type
_entity_poly.pdbx_seq_one_letter_code
_entity_poly.pdbx_strand_id
1 'polypeptide(L)'
;MFGKIVARIDIDNFKRLSEIRDKYGFSSNYEIIQYLVACFLRVADPEHDETEEPVPDEIKDMFADYSEAEKHFEFVKPKRKLPQYKLDEIHGQLRLWEN
;
A
#
# COMPACT_ATOMS: atom_id res chain seq x y z
N MET A 1 10.19 -8.71 -17.02
CA MET A 1 8.74 -8.87 -16.80
C MET A 1 8.42 -8.25 -15.46
N PHE A 2 7.33 -7.49 -15.31
CA PHE A 2 6.99 -6.80 -14.04
C PHE A 2 5.71 -7.36 -13.43
N GLY A 3 5.72 -7.56 -12.11
CA GLY A 3 4.53 -7.90 -11.32
C GLY A 3 3.81 -6.65 -10.81
N LYS A 4 2.48 -6.68 -10.69
CA LYS A 4 1.69 -5.59 -10.12
C LYS A 4 1.24 -5.94 -8.70
N ILE A 5 1.65 -5.13 -7.73
CA ILE A 5 1.14 -5.20 -6.36
C ILE A 5 -0.01 -4.20 -6.23
N VAL A 6 -1.16 -4.67 -5.72
CA VAL A 6 -2.33 -3.82 -5.44
C VAL A 6 -2.60 -3.83 -3.94
N ALA A 7 -2.26 -2.73 -3.27
CA ALA A 7 -2.55 -2.51 -1.85
C ALA A 7 -3.73 -1.56 -1.70
N ARG A 8 -4.63 -1.85 -0.75
CA ARG A 8 -5.67 -0.90 -0.32
C ARG A 8 -5.23 -0.30 0.99
N ILE A 9 -5.08 1.02 1.00
CA ILE A 9 -4.78 1.81 2.19
C ILE A 9 -5.93 2.78 2.47
N ASP A 10 -5.99 3.26 3.69
CA ASP A 10 -6.94 4.30 4.08
C ASP A 10 -6.76 5.58 3.23
N ILE A 11 -7.85 6.32 3.03
CA ILE A 11 -7.85 7.51 2.15
C ILE A 11 -6.97 8.63 2.72
N ASP A 12 -6.88 8.78 4.03
CA ASP A 12 -6.05 9.80 4.66
C ASP A 12 -4.57 9.41 4.57
N ASN A 13 -4.25 8.13 4.71
CA ASN A 13 -2.91 7.61 4.43
C ASN A 13 -2.54 7.81 2.95
N PHE A 14 -3.46 7.60 2.02
CA PHE A 14 -3.22 7.84 0.59
C PHE A 14 -2.94 9.32 0.28
N LYS A 15 -3.71 10.24 0.88
CA LYS A 15 -3.45 11.68 0.76
C LYS A 15 -2.08 12.04 1.33
N ARG A 16 -1.77 11.55 2.53
CA ARG A 16 -0.47 11.80 3.17
C ARG A 16 0.70 11.29 2.33
N LEU A 17 0.57 10.12 1.74
CA LEU A 17 1.56 9.55 0.82
C LEU A 17 1.75 10.44 -0.42
N SER A 18 0.67 11.02 -0.93
CA SER A 18 0.70 11.91 -2.09
C SER A 18 1.38 13.25 -1.77
N GLU A 19 1.18 13.79 -0.57
CA GLU A 19 1.91 14.98 -0.10
C GLU A 19 3.42 14.71 0.06
N ILE A 20 3.78 13.54 0.57
CA ILE A 20 5.19 13.11 0.70
C ILE A 20 5.80 12.97 -0.70
N ARG A 21 5.09 12.34 -1.64
CA ARG A 21 5.51 12.26 -3.04
C ARG A 21 5.89 13.64 -3.58
N ASP A 22 5.00 14.62 -3.43
CA ASP A 22 5.22 15.97 -3.96
C ASP A 22 6.38 16.69 -3.25
N LYS A 23 6.48 16.52 -1.92
CA LYS A 23 7.52 17.15 -1.10
C LYS A 23 8.94 16.66 -1.47
N TYR A 24 9.09 15.37 -1.72
CA TYR A 24 10.40 14.75 -1.95
C TYR A 24 10.70 14.50 -3.44
N GLY A 25 9.82 14.94 -4.35
CA GLY A 25 10.07 14.91 -5.79
C GLY A 25 9.89 13.54 -6.44
N PHE A 26 9.11 12.65 -5.84
CA PHE A 26 8.77 11.37 -6.46
C PHE A 26 7.77 11.60 -7.62
N SER A 27 7.91 10.83 -8.69
CA SER A 27 7.05 10.84 -9.87
C SER A 27 5.65 10.29 -9.56
N SER A 28 5.54 9.32 -8.64
CA SER A 28 4.25 8.73 -8.27
C SER A 28 4.28 8.04 -6.90
N ASN A 29 3.10 7.79 -6.33
CA ASN A 29 2.99 6.96 -5.12
C ASN A 29 3.50 5.53 -5.37
N TYR A 30 3.45 5.05 -6.61
CA TYR A 30 4.00 3.74 -6.97
C TYR A 30 5.52 3.71 -6.86
N GLU A 31 6.19 4.81 -7.18
CA GLU A 31 7.65 4.91 -7.07
C GLU A 31 8.10 4.83 -5.60
N ILE A 32 7.37 5.47 -4.70
CA ILE A 32 7.63 5.35 -3.25
C ILE A 32 7.49 3.89 -2.81
N ILE A 33 6.43 3.20 -3.24
CA ILE A 33 6.22 1.79 -2.88
C ILE A 33 7.30 0.90 -3.51
N GLN A 34 7.70 1.15 -4.76
CA GLN A 34 8.79 0.42 -5.41
C GLN A 34 10.10 0.61 -4.67
N TYR A 35 10.42 1.84 -4.28
CA TYR A 35 11.60 2.16 -3.47
C TYR A 35 11.58 1.42 -2.13
N LEU A 36 10.48 1.49 -1.39
CA LEU A 36 10.33 0.79 -0.11
C LEU A 36 10.48 -0.74 -0.27
N VAL A 37 9.88 -1.33 -1.31
CA VAL A 37 10.01 -2.76 -1.59
C VAL A 37 11.45 -3.12 -1.94
N ALA A 38 12.13 -2.29 -2.75
CA ALA A 38 13.54 -2.51 -3.07
C ALA A 38 14.40 -2.47 -1.80
N CYS A 39 14.30 -1.39 -1.00
CA CYS A 39 15.03 -1.26 0.26
C CYS A 39 14.78 -2.44 1.21
N PHE A 40 13.53 -2.87 1.34
CA PHE A 40 13.17 -4.02 2.18
C PHE A 40 13.83 -5.31 1.68
N LEU A 41 13.74 -5.62 0.38
CA LEU A 41 14.34 -6.83 -0.19
C LEU A 41 15.86 -6.85 -0.05
N ARG A 42 16.52 -5.71 -0.22
CA ARG A 42 17.97 -5.59 -0.06
C ARG A 42 18.45 -5.88 1.37
N VAL A 43 17.60 -5.64 2.38
CA VAL A 43 17.92 -5.94 3.79
C VAL A 43 17.47 -7.35 4.16
N ALA A 44 16.29 -7.77 3.72
CA ALA A 44 15.69 -9.06 4.07
C ALA A 44 16.28 -10.26 3.30
N ASP A 45 16.82 -10.02 2.10
CA ASP A 45 17.38 -11.04 1.21
C ASP A 45 18.63 -10.52 0.46
N PRO A 46 19.73 -10.23 1.18
CA PRO A 46 20.94 -9.66 0.59
C PRO A 46 21.67 -10.63 -0.36
N GLU A 47 21.44 -11.95 -0.26
CA GLU A 47 22.09 -12.95 -1.12
C GLU A 47 21.63 -12.84 -2.59
N HIS A 48 20.44 -12.30 -2.83
CA HIS A 48 19.85 -12.10 -4.15
C HIS A 48 19.89 -10.63 -4.61
N ASP A 49 20.61 -9.75 -3.91
CA ASP A 49 20.79 -8.36 -4.30
C ASP A 49 21.90 -8.24 -5.35
N GLU A 50 21.53 -7.88 -6.58
CA GLU A 50 22.47 -7.64 -7.69
C GLU A 50 23.09 -6.23 -7.65
N THR A 51 22.71 -5.39 -6.69
CA THR A 51 23.13 -3.98 -6.62
C THR A 51 24.50 -3.84 -5.96
N GLU A 52 25.49 -3.26 -6.66
CA GLU A 52 26.84 -3.06 -6.14
C GLU A 52 26.94 -1.99 -5.03
N GLU A 53 26.02 -1.01 -5.02
CA GLU A 53 26.03 0.07 -4.02
C GLU A 53 25.56 -0.46 -2.66
N PRO A 54 26.28 -0.22 -1.57
CA PRO A 54 25.85 -0.69 -0.24
C PRO A 54 24.54 -0.02 0.20
N VAL A 55 23.66 -0.79 0.84
CA VAL A 55 22.45 -0.23 1.47
C VAL A 55 22.87 0.80 2.53
N PRO A 56 22.32 2.02 2.54
CA PRO A 56 22.61 3.01 3.58
C PRO A 56 22.28 2.49 4.98
N ASP A 57 23.09 2.84 5.99
CA ASP A 57 22.93 2.31 7.35
C ASP A 57 21.58 2.67 7.98
N GLU A 58 21.04 3.86 7.69
CA GLU A 58 19.70 4.27 8.10
C GLU A 58 18.59 3.31 7.62
N ILE A 59 18.75 2.75 6.41
CA ILE A 59 17.80 1.80 5.83
C ILE A 59 18.01 0.41 6.44
N LYS A 60 19.26 0.01 6.70
CA LYS A 60 19.56 -1.25 7.40
C LYS A 60 18.91 -1.25 8.78
N ASP A 61 19.13 -0.20 9.56
CA ASP A 61 18.60 -0.08 10.92
C ASP A 61 17.07 -0.06 10.92
N MET A 62 16.45 0.59 9.94
CA MET A 62 14.99 0.63 9.81
C MET A 62 14.37 -0.75 9.56
N PHE A 63 15.07 -1.66 8.90
CA PHE A 63 14.55 -2.98 8.51
C PHE A 63 15.18 -4.17 9.27
N ALA A 64 16.24 -3.96 10.05
CA ALA A 64 16.98 -5.01 10.77
C ALA A 64 16.08 -5.85 11.70
N ASP A 65 15.19 -5.20 12.46
CA ASP A 65 14.30 -5.85 13.42
C ASP A 65 13.07 -6.53 12.77
N TYR A 66 12.78 -6.23 11.50
CA TYR A 66 11.60 -6.79 10.81
C TYR A 66 11.80 -8.22 10.31
N SER A 67 13.00 -8.79 10.47
CA SER A 67 13.23 -10.23 10.28
C SER A 67 12.53 -11.08 11.36
N GLU A 68 12.29 -10.53 12.55
CA GLU A 68 11.65 -11.22 13.68
C GLU A 68 10.34 -10.59 14.18
N ALA A 69 10.00 -9.36 13.75
CA ALA A 69 8.80 -8.68 14.21
C ALA A 69 7.51 -9.42 13.80
N GLU A 70 6.74 -9.91 14.78
CA GLU A 70 5.37 -10.37 14.58
C GLU A 70 4.58 -9.30 13.81
N LYS A 71 3.80 -9.75 12.82
CA LYS A 71 3.06 -8.89 11.91
C LYS A 71 2.00 -8.07 12.67
N HIS A 72 2.38 -6.92 13.25
CA HIS A 72 1.47 -6.01 13.95
C HIS A 72 0.56 -5.20 13.00
N PHE A 73 0.45 -5.61 11.74
CA PHE A 73 -0.48 -5.05 10.78
C PHE A 73 -1.67 -5.99 10.60
N GLU A 74 -2.75 -5.72 11.32
CA GLU A 74 -4.04 -6.33 11.02
C GLU A 74 -4.65 -5.64 9.80
N PHE A 75 -4.56 -6.30 8.64
CA PHE A 75 -5.27 -5.85 7.45
C PHE A 75 -6.78 -5.91 7.69
N VAL A 76 -7.39 -4.77 8.02
CA VAL A 76 -8.85 -4.64 8.04
C VAL A 76 -9.33 -4.47 6.60
N LYS A 77 -9.87 -5.54 6.02
CA LYS A 77 -10.47 -5.49 4.68
C LYS A 77 -11.53 -4.38 4.63
N PRO A 78 -11.39 -3.37 3.74
CA PRO A 78 -12.38 -2.31 3.65
C PRO A 78 -13.77 -2.91 3.39
N LYS A 79 -14.75 -2.54 4.23
CA LYS A 79 -16.14 -2.98 4.04
C LYS A 79 -16.58 -2.54 2.66
N ARG A 80 -16.99 -3.49 1.81
CA ARG A 80 -17.60 -3.16 0.52
C ARG A 80 -18.81 -2.28 0.81
N LYS A 81 -18.91 -1.10 0.17
CA LYS A 81 -20.16 -0.34 0.16
C LYS A 81 -21.27 -1.27 -0.33
N LEU A 82 -22.40 -1.30 0.37
CA LEU A 82 -23.57 -2.01 -0.11
C LEU A 82 -23.91 -1.48 -1.51
N PRO A 83 -24.16 -2.35 -2.49
CA PRO A 83 -24.57 -1.90 -3.81
C PRO A 83 -25.88 -1.11 -3.68
N GLN A 84 -26.02 -0.05 -4.50
CA GLN A 84 -27.08 0.95 -4.37
C GLN A 84 -28.48 0.32 -4.26
N TYR A 85 -28.78 -0.71 -5.06
CA TYR A 85 -30.08 -1.39 -5.02
C TYR A 85 -30.46 -1.98 -3.65
N LYS A 86 -29.48 -2.41 -2.84
CA LYS A 86 -29.74 -2.88 -1.47
C LYS A 86 -29.99 -1.74 -0.50
N LEU A 87 -29.36 -0.58 -0.72
CA LEU A 87 -29.64 0.61 0.05
C LEU A 87 -31.05 1.11 -0.25
N ASP A 88 -31.43 1.13 -1.53
CA ASP A 88 -32.75 1.57 -1.98
C ASP A 88 -33.87 0.69 -1.40
N GLU A 89 -33.68 -0.63 -1.35
CA GLU A 89 -34.57 -1.59 -0.67
C GLU A 89 -34.72 -1.31 0.84
N ILE A 90 -33.61 -1.05 1.53
CA ILE A 90 -33.61 -0.72 2.98
C ILE A 90 -34.30 0.62 3.25
N HIS A 91 -34.15 1.59 2.34
CA HIS A 91 -34.77 2.91 2.45
C HIS A 91 -36.20 2.98 1.90
N GLY A 92 -36.77 1.83 1.47
CA GLY A 92 -38.13 1.75 0.96
C GLY A 92 -38.37 2.53 -0.33
N GLN A 93 -37.30 2.82 -1.10
CA GLN A 93 -37.41 3.51 -2.37
C GLN A 93 -37.79 2.51 -3.47
N LEU A 94 -38.99 2.68 -4.07
CA LEU A 94 -39.39 1.91 -5.24
C LEU A 94 -38.46 2.21 -6.42
N ARG A 95 -38.05 1.16 -7.15
CA ARG A 95 -37.24 1.29 -8.36
C ARG A 95 -38.08 1.93 -9.46
N LEU A 96 -37.64 3.08 -9.97
CA LEU A 96 -38.37 3.86 -10.99
C LEU A 96 -38.42 3.21 -12.39
N TRP A 97 -37.82 2.03 -12.57
CA TRP A 97 -37.72 1.32 -13.86
C TRP A 97 -38.34 -0.09 -13.84
N GLU A 98 -39.13 -0.41 -12.82
CA GLU A 98 -40.06 -1.55 -12.88
C GLU A 98 -41.40 -1.04 -13.41
N ASN A 99 -41.52 -0.95 -14.75
CA ASN A 99 -42.79 -0.93 -15.48
C ASN A 99 -42.83 -2.15 -16.39
#